data_AF-G7QC02-F1
#
_entry.id   AF-G7QC02-F1
#
_cell.length_a   1.000
_cell.length_b   1.000
_cell.length_c   1.000
_cell.angle_alpha   90.00
_cell.angle_beta   90.00
_cell.angle_gamma   90.00
#
_symmetry.space_group_name_H-M   'P 1'
#
loop_
_entity.id
_entity.type
_entity.pdbx_description
1 polymer ?
#
loop_
_entity_poly.entity_id
_entity_poly.type
_entity_poly.pdbx_seq_one_letter_code
_entity_poly.pdbx_strand_id
1 'polypeptide(L)'
;MMPGHDLMTTLLADITARCDAIEEGYEFMLAYAAQGVLDDQGSPSGTRVRELLTRAAAAAAGLAGAYAAMAAGLGLEPADRYRAFLDVLARDAASALAAMELVLAQPRLSSQLIDNLNASIHVRTLLTDIFLIDEIVKTRQHPAPDAAGQRSGAPDAAGVTGNGAS
;
A
#
# COMPACT_ATOMS: atom_id res chain seq x y z
N MET A 1 -16.04 -13.50 22.77
CA MET A 1 -15.14 -13.00 21.70
C MET A 1 -15.93 -13.03 20.40
N MET A 2 -16.12 -11.90 19.72
CA MET A 2 -16.98 -11.81 18.54
C MET A 2 -16.20 -12.29 17.29
N PRO A 3 -16.66 -13.34 16.58
CA PRO A 3 -15.89 -13.97 15.50
C PRO A 3 -15.51 -13.04 14.33
N GLY A 4 -16.23 -11.94 14.11
CA GLY A 4 -15.93 -11.00 13.01
C GLY A 4 -14.73 -10.07 13.24
N HIS A 5 -14.39 -9.76 14.49
CA HIS A 5 -13.27 -8.86 14.81
C HIS A 5 -11.91 -9.55 14.55
N ASP A 6 -11.85 -10.86 14.79
CA ASP A 6 -10.66 -11.68 14.60
C ASP A 6 -10.32 -11.87 13.10
N LEU A 7 -11.35 -12.00 12.27
CA LEU A 7 -11.19 -12.10 10.82
C LEU A 7 -10.65 -10.80 10.20
N MET A 8 -11.19 -9.64 10.61
CA MET A 8 -10.70 -8.34 10.12
C MET A 8 -9.26 -8.06 10.56
N THR A 9 -8.92 -8.40 11.80
CA THR A 9 -7.55 -8.29 12.32
C THR A 9 -6.58 -9.15 11.49
N THR A 10 -6.97 -10.39 11.20
CA THR A 10 -6.18 -11.30 10.37
C THR A 10 -6.01 -10.77 8.95
N LEU A 11 -7.05 -10.20 8.35
CA LEU A 11 -7.01 -9.62 7.01
C LEU A 11 -6.08 -8.40 6.92
N LEU A 12 -6.14 -7.51 7.90
CA LEU A 12 -5.23 -6.36 7.99
C LEU A 12 -3.78 -6.81 8.12
N ALA A 13 -3.51 -7.81 8.96
CA ALA A 13 -2.18 -8.39 9.11
C ALA A 13 -1.66 -9.04 7.81
N ASP A 14 -2.53 -9.72 7.05
CA ASP A 14 -2.18 -10.28 5.73
C ASP A 14 -1.81 -9.18 4.73
N ILE A 15 -2.58 -8.10 4.67
CA ILE A 15 -2.28 -6.95 3.80
C ILE A 15 -0.95 -6.31 4.19
N THR A 16 -0.71 -6.06 5.48
CA THR A 16 0.57 -5.53 5.95
C THR A 16 1.73 -6.44 5.56
N ALA A 17 1.63 -7.75 5.81
CA ALA A 17 2.69 -8.69 5.46
C ALA A 17 2.97 -8.74 3.95
N ARG A 18 1.96 -8.53 3.11
CA ARG A 18 2.14 -8.44 1.65
C ARG A 18 2.85 -7.16 1.24
N CYS A 19 2.47 -6.01 1.79
CA CYS A 19 3.15 -4.74 1.54
C CYS A 19 4.61 -4.82 1.97
N ASP A 20 4.88 -5.28 3.19
CA ASP A 20 6.23 -5.47 3.72
C ASP A 20 7.08 -6.38 2.81
N ALA A 21 6.52 -7.46 2.28
CA ALA A 21 7.24 -8.37 1.38
C ALA A 21 7.59 -7.72 0.03
N ILE A 22 6.70 -6.89 -0.51
CA ILE A 22 6.93 -6.16 -1.77
C ILE A 22 7.98 -5.06 -1.54
N GLU A 23 7.88 -4.32 -0.44
CA GLU A 23 8.80 -3.25 -0.05
C GLU A 23 10.20 -3.80 0.25
N GLU A 24 10.32 -4.79 1.14
CA GLU A 24 11.59 -5.45 1.48
C GLU A 24 12.27 -6.00 0.24
N GLY A 25 11.48 -6.62 -0.66
CA GLY A 25 11.98 -7.15 -1.92
C GLY A 25 12.55 -6.05 -2.81
N TYR A 26 11.81 -4.97 -3.00
CA TYR A 26 12.25 -3.85 -3.83
C TYR A 26 13.50 -3.16 -3.28
N GLU A 27 13.54 -2.89 -1.97
CA GLU A 27 14.70 -2.26 -1.32
C GLU A 27 15.97 -3.12 -1.43
N PHE A 28 15.84 -4.43 -1.19
CA PHE A 28 16.96 -5.34 -1.36
C PHE A 28 17.42 -5.41 -2.81
N MET A 29 16.48 -5.45 -3.76
CA MET A 29 16.79 -5.48 -5.19
C MET A 29 17.51 -4.21 -5.66
N LEU A 30 17.24 -3.03 -5.09
CA LEU A 30 18.03 -1.82 -5.36
C LEU A 30 19.49 -1.99 -4.92
N ALA A 31 19.72 -2.52 -3.71
CA ALA A 31 21.07 -2.79 -3.23
C ALA A 31 21.76 -3.87 -4.06
N TYR A 32 21.04 -4.92 -4.48
CA TYR A 32 21.55 -5.98 -5.34
C TYR A 32 21.94 -5.48 -6.74
N ALA A 33 21.12 -4.60 -7.33
CA ALA A 33 21.41 -3.97 -8.62
C ALA A 33 22.74 -3.17 -8.59
N ALA A 34 23.07 -2.54 -7.46
CA ALA A 34 24.32 -1.80 -7.29
C ALA A 34 25.58 -2.68 -7.15
N GLN A 35 25.45 -3.99 -6.93
CA GLN A 35 26.61 -4.89 -6.71
C GLN A 35 27.36 -5.23 -8.00
N GLY A 36 26.74 -5.07 -9.17
CA GLY A 36 27.35 -5.41 -10.47
C GLY A 36 27.63 -6.91 -10.66
N VAL A 37 26.90 -7.80 -9.96
CA VAL A 37 27.08 -9.24 -10.09
C VAL A 37 26.49 -9.75 -11.41
N LEU A 38 27.17 -10.72 -12.03
CA LEU A 38 26.74 -11.33 -13.29
C LEU A 38 25.85 -12.57 -13.08
N ASP A 39 25.86 -13.11 -11.86
CA ASP A 39 25.24 -14.38 -11.50
C ASP A 39 24.85 -14.37 -10.01
N ASP A 40 23.66 -14.86 -9.68
CA ASP A 40 23.16 -15.03 -8.32
C ASP A 40 23.60 -16.36 -7.68
N GLN A 41 24.16 -17.29 -8.44
CA GLN A 41 24.54 -18.60 -7.92
C GLN A 41 25.77 -18.53 -7.00
N GLY A 42 25.72 -19.28 -5.89
CA GLY A 42 26.85 -19.48 -4.99
C GLY A 42 27.20 -18.30 -4.08
N SER A 43 26.37 -17.25 -4.03
CA SER A 43 26.54 -16.12 -3.11
C SER A 43 25.34 -15.96 -2.17
N PRO A 44 25.56 -15.55 -0.90
CA PRO A 44 24.44 -15.27 0.02
C PRO A 44 23.49 -14.19 -0.50
N SER A 45 24.00 -13.15 -1.16
CA SER A 45 23.17 -12.08 -1.74
C SER A 45 22.31 -12.58 -2.91
N GLY A 46 22.84 -13.49 -3.71
CA GLY A 46 22.11 -14.11 -4.81
C GLY A 46 20.99 -15.07 -4.35
N THR A 47 21.25 -15.93 -3.35
CA THR A 47 20.15 -16.72 -2.74
C THR A 47 19.06 -15.79 -2.20
N ARG A 48 19.46 -14.71 -1.52
CA ARG A 48 18.51 -13.76 -0.92
C ARG A 48 17.69 -12.99 -1.96
N VAL A 49 18.28 -12.59 -3.10
CA VAL A 49 17.51 -11.86 -4.13
C VAL A 49 16.39 -12.73 -4.69
N ARG A 50 16.65 -14.02 -4.93
CA ARG A 50 15.63 -14.95 -5.45
C ARG A 50 14.54 -15.21 -4.42
N GLU A 51 14.90 -15.42 -3.15
CA GLU A 51 13.93 -15.58 -2.06
C GLU A 51 13.00 -14.37 -1.94
N LEU A 52 13.57 -13.17 -1.90
CA LEU A 52 12.79 -11.94 -1.72
C LEU A 52 11.93 -11.62 -2.93
N LEU A 53 12.45 -11.78 -4.15
CA LEU A 53 11.65 -11.60 -5.37
C LEU A 53 10.50 -12.61 -5.44
N THR A 54 10.72 -13.85 -5.01
CA THR A 54 9.65 -14.88 -4.93
C THR A 54 8.57 -14.47 -3.93
N ARG A 55 8.96 -13.97 -2.74
CA ARG A 55 8.01 -13.46 -1.74
C ARG A 55 7.23 -12.26 -2.26
N ALA A 56 7.88 -11.30 -2.90
CA ALA A 56 7.23 -10.14 -3.48
C ALA A 56 6.22 -10.54 -4.57
N ALA A 57 6.57 -11.46 -5.47
CA ALA A 57 5.66 -11.99 -6.47
C ALA A 57 4.43 -12.67 -5.84
N ALA A 58 4.64 -13.53 -4.84
CA ALA A 58 3.54 -14.18 -4.12
C ALA A 58 2.64 -13.18 -3.37
N ALA A 59 3.22 -12.12 -2.81
CA ALA A 59 2.49 -11.07 -2.13
C ALA A 59 1.64 -10.22 -3.09
N ALA A 60 2.17 -9.91 -4.27
CA ALA A 60 1.45 -9.20 -5.34
C ALA A 60 0.27 -10.04 -5.87
N ALA A 61 0.42 -11.36 -5.93
CA ALA A 61 -0.65 -12.27 -6.32
C ALA A 61 -1.84 -12.19 -5.34
N GLY A 62 -2.98 -11.71 -5.84
CA GLY A 62 -4.21 -11.58 -5.06
C GLY A 62 -4.28 -10.35 -4.14
N LEU A 63 -3.30 -9.44 -4.20
CA LEU A 63 -3.24 -8.23 -3.36
C LEU A 63 -4.49 -7.36 -3.46
N ALA A 64 -4.95 -7.08 -4.68
CA ALA A 64 -6.15 -6.27 -4.90
C ALA A 64 -7.41 -6.92 -4.30
N GLY A 65 -7.47 -8.26 -4.30
CA GLY A 65 -8.56 -9.01 -3.67
C GLY A 65 -8.57 -8.85 -2.14
N ALA A 66 -7.39 -8.87 -1.51
CA ALA A 66 -7.26 -8.61 -0.08
C ALA A 66 -7.72 -7.19 0.28
N TYR A 67 -7.28 -6.17 -0.46
CA TYR A 67 -7.73 -4.80 -0.27
C TYR A 67 -9.23 -4.61 -0.53
N ALA A 68 -9.81 -5.32 -1.51
CA ALA A 68 -11.25 -5.28 -1.76
C ALA A 68 -12.05 -5.88 -0.60
N ALA A 69 -11.62 -7.02 -0.05
CA ALA A 69 -12.24 -7.62 1.13
C ALA A 69 -12.16 -6.69 2.34
N MET A 70 -11.02 -6.03 2.53
CA MET A 70 -10.82 -5.08 3.62
C MET A 70 -11.70 -3.84 3.46
N ALA A 71 -11.73 -3.24 2.26
CA ALA A 71 -12.56 -2.07 1.99
C ALA A 71 -14.05 -2.35 2.21
N ALA A 72 -14.52 -3.54 1.80
CA ALA A 72 -15.89 -3.98 2.04
C ALA A 72 -16.17 -4.21 3.53
N GLY A 73 -15.27 -4.90 4.25
CA GLY A 73 -15.49 -5.21 5.66
C GLY A 73 -15.34 -4.00 6.60
N LEU A 74 -14.57 -2.99 6.20
CA LEU A 74 -14.48 -1.69 6.91
C LEU A 74 -15.57 -0.70 6.48
N GLY A 75 -16.34 -1.00 5.42
CA GLY A 75 -17.35 -0.08 4.88
C GLY A 75 -16.76 1.25 4.43
N LEU A 76 -15.64 1.21 3.69
CA LEU A 76 -14.95 2.44 3.26
C LEU A 76 -15.75 3.21 2.21
N GLU A 77 -15.99 4.49 2.50
CA GLU A 77 -16.73 5.41 1.64
C GLU A 77 -15.86 6.58 1.12
N PRO A 78 -16.08 7.05 -0.14
CA PRO A 78 -17.11 6.60 -1.09
C PRO A 78 -16.80 5.26 -1.78
N ALA A 79 -17.70 4.29 -1.70
CA ALA A 79 -17.46 2.91 -2.13
C ALA A 79 -17.12 2.78 -3.64
N ASP A 80 -17.71 3.64 -4.48
CA ASP A 80 -17.45 3.69 -5.92
C ASP A 80 -16.00 4.09 -6.24
N ARG A 81 -15.43 5.00 -5.45
CA ARG A 81 -14.05 5.48 -5.60
C ARG A 81 -13.03 4.44 -5.17
N TYR A 82 -13.28 3.75 -4.06
CA TYR A 82 -12.45 2.63 -3.64
C TYR A 82 -12.46 1.52 -4.68
N ARG A 83 -13.65 1.13 -5.18
CA ARG A 83 -13.75 0.11 -6.23
C ARG A 83 -12.96 0.49 -7.49
N ALA A 84 -13.13 1.74 -7.97
CA ALA A 84 -12.43 2.20 -9.17
C ALA A 84 -10.89 2.17 -8.99
N PHE A 85 -10.39 2.54 -7.81
CA PHE A 85 -8.96 2.46 -7.52
C PHE A 85 -8.46 1.02 -7.40
N LEU A 86 -9.25 0.12 -6.78
CA LEU A 86 -8.90 -1.29 -6.68
C LEU A 86 -8.81 -1.97 -8.05
N ASP A 87 -9.60 -1.52 -9.03
CA ASP A 87 -9.47 -1.98 -10.42
C ASP A 87 -8.17 -1.50 -11.09
N VAL A 88 -7.59 -0.38 -10.65
CA VAL A 88 -6.26 0.09 -11.08
C VAL A 88 -5.19 -0.79 -10.42
N LEU A 89 -5.21 -0.90 -9.09
CA LEU A 89 -4.29 -1.75 -8.33
C LEU A 89 -4.27 -3.19 -8.85
N ALA A 90 -5.41 -3.77 -9.21
CA ALA A 90 -5.47 -5.13 -9.76
C ALA A 90 -4.70 -5.27 -11.09
N ARG A 91 -4.79 -4.28 -11.97
CA ARG A 91 -4.10 -4.27 -13.27
C ARG A 91 -2.60 -4.06 -13.09
N ASP A 92 -2.22 -3.15 -12.21
CA ASP A 92 -0.81 -2.83 -11.97
C ASP A 92 -0.12 -3.97 -11.21
N ALA A 93 -0.78 -4.59 -10.23
CA ALA A 93 -0.30 -5.80 -9.56
C ALA A 93 -0.10 -6.97 -10.55
N ALA A 94 -1.04 -7.20 -11.46
CA ALA A 94 -0.91 -8.24 -12.48
C ALA A 94 0.26 -7.97 -13.45
N SER A 95 0.45 -6.71 -13.84
CA SER A 95 1.55 -6.31 -14.73
C SER A 95 2.91 -6.45 -14.07
N ALA A 96 3.03 -6.03 -12.80
CA ALA A 96 4.24 -6.19 -12.01
C ALA A 96 4.56 -7.68 -11.75
N LEU A 97 3.54 -8.48 -11.38
CA LEU A 97 3.68 -9.92 -11.17
C LEU A 97 4.24 -10.62 -12.41
N ALA A 98 3.69 -10.35 -13.60
CA ALA A 98 4.17 -10.95 -14.85
C ALA A 98 5.66 -10.63 -15.11
N ALA A 99 6.10 -9.40 -14.81
CA ALA A 99 7.50 -9.01 -14.93
C ALA A 99 8.38 -9.74 -13.90
N MET A 100 7.95 -9.83 -12.64
CA MET A 100 8.68 -10.55 -11.58
C MET A 100 8.80 -12.04 -11.89
N GLU A 101 7.73 -12.70 -12.35
CA GLU A 101 7.73 -14.12 -12.73
C GLU A 101 8.64 -14.38 -13.93
N LEU A 102 8.65 -13.49 -14.92
CA LEU A 102 9.57 -13.59 -16.05
C LEU A 102 11.03 -13.54 -15.60
N VAL A 103 11.36 -12.64 -14.66
CA VAL A 103 12.71 -12.56 -14.08
C VAL A 103 13.02 -13.80 -13.27
N LEU A 104 12.10 -14.28 -12.42
CA LEU A 104 12.27 -15.51 -11.63
C LEU A 104 12.45 -16.77 -12.49
N ALA A 105 11.91 -16.79 -13.70
CA ALA A 105 12.08 -17.88 -14.65
C ALA A 105 13.50 -17.95 -15.24
N GLN A 106 14.34 -16.94 -15.06
CA GLN A 106 15.69 -16.95 -15.60
C GLN A 106 16.61 -17.89 -14.80
N PRO A 107 17.51 -18.63 -15.48
CA PRO A 107 18.47 -19.50 -14.80
C PRO A 107 19.46 -18.76 -13.92
N ARG A 108 19.72 -17.49 -14.25
CA ARG A 108 20.64 -16.60 -13.53
C ARG A 108 20.03 -15.22 -13.42
N LEU A 109 20.18 -14.59 -12.26
CA LEU A 109 19.76 -13.23 -12.01
C LEU A 109 21.02 -12.36 -11.93
N SER A 110 21.23 -11.50 -12.93
CA SER A 110 22.32 -10.51 -12.87
C SER A 110 21.84 -9.22 -12.22
N SER A 111 22.76 -8.44 -11.65
CA SER A 111 22.46 -7.09 -11.15
C SER A 111 21.79 -6.22 -12.21
N GLN A 112 22.22 -6.30 -13.47
CA GLN A 112 21.60 -5.53 -14.56
C GLN A 112 20.17 -5.97 -14.87
N LEU A 113 19.86 -7.28 -14.79
CA LEU A 113 18.51 -7.76 -14.98
C LEU A 113 17.58 -7.27 -13.86
N ILE A 114 18.06 -7.32 -12.62
CA ILE A 114 17.32 -6.80 -11.46
C ILE A 114 17.18 -5.27 -11.53
N ASP A 115 18.20 -4.55 -11.99
CA ASP A 115 18.13 -3.11 -12.24
C ASP A 115 17.04 -2.77 -13.26
N ASN A 116 17.00 -3.50 -14.38
CA ASN A 116 15.95 -3.34 -15.40
C ASN A 116 14.55 -3.64 -14.84
N LEU A 117 14.42 -4.63 -13.95
CA LEU A 117 13.15 -4.92 -13.27
C LEU A 117 12.75 -3.76 -12.35
N ASN A 118 13.67 -3.21 -11.57
CA ASN A 118 13.41 -2.07 -10.68
C ASN A 118 13.07 -0.79 -11.46
N ALA A 119 13.66 -0.62 -12.64
CA ALA A 119 13.35 0.48 -13.56
C ALA A 119 12.00 0.31 -14.27
N SER A 120 11.39 -0.87 -14.22
CA SER A 120 10.08 -1.13 -14.83
C SER A 120 9.01 -0.23 -14.24
N ILE A 121 8.29 0.46 -15.11
CA ILE A 121 7.16 1.30 -14.70
C ILE A 121 6.10 0.49 -13.94
N HIS A 122 5.88 -0.77 -14.29
CA HIS A 122 4.86 -1.61 -13.66
C HIS A 122 5.17 -1.89 -12.18
N VAL A 123 6.43 -2.18 -11.84
CA VAL A 123 6.86 -2.40 -10.45
C VAL A 123 6.71 -1.10 -9.64
N ARG A 124 7.09 0.03 -10.23
CA ARG A 124 6.97 1.34 -9.57
C ARG A 124 5.54 1.80 -9.37
N THR A 125 4.64 1.52 -10.33
CA THR A 125 3.21 1.81 -10.17
C THR A 125 2.62 0.97 -9.05
N LEU A 126 2.88 -0.34 -9.01
CA LEU A 126 2.41 -1.20 -7.91
C LEU A 126 2.84 -0.65 -6.53
N LEU A 127 4.12 -0.31 -6.37
CA LEU A 127 4.63 0.29 -5.12
C LEU A 127 3.89 1.59 -4.76
N THR A 128 3.65 2.45 -5.75
CA THR A 128 2.96 3.72 -5.53
C THR A 128 1.50 3.50 -5.15
N ASP A 129 0.83 2.52 -5.77
CA ASP A 129 -0.56 2.19 -5.46
C ASP A 129 -0.71 1.68 -4.03
N ILE A 130 0.17 0.76 -3.59
CA ILE A 130 0.12 0.21 -2.22
C ILE A 130 0.38 1.30 -1.19
N PHE A 131 1.38 2.17 -1.40
CA PHE A 131 1.66 3.27 -0.48
C PHE A 131 0.49 4.23 -0.36
N LEU A 132 -0.19 4.52 -1.47
CA LEU A 132 -1.33 5.43 -1.48
C LEU A 132 -2.52 4.88 -0.69
N ILE A 133 -2.93 3.63 -0.96
CA ILE A 133 -4.09 3.04 -0.28
C ILE A 133 -3.78 2.71 1.19
N ASP A 134 -2.57 2.25 1.49
CA ASP A 134 -2.14 1.96 2.85
C ASP A 134 -2.14 3.21 3.74
N GLU A 135 -1.62 4.35 3.25
CA GLU A 135 -1.65 5.61 3.97
C GLU A 135 -3.09 6.10 4.24
N ILE A 136 -3.99 5.95 3.26
CA ILE A 136 -5.41 6.28 3.41
C ILE A 136 -6.05 5.42 4.51
N VAL A 137 -5.76 4.11 4.54
CA VAL A 137 -6.32 3.18 5.53
C VAL A 137 -5.78 3.48 6.92
N LYS A 138 -4.47 3.69 7.06
CA LYS A 138 -3.81 4.05 8.33
C LYS A 138 -4.37 5.34 8.92
N THR A 139 -4.52 6.38 8.09
CA THR A 139 -5.06 7.69 8.51
C THR A 139 -6.50 7.57 9.01
N ARG A 140 -7.34 6.73 8.38
CA ARG A 140 -8.73 6.55 8.82
C ARG A 140 -8.87 5.74 10.10
N GLN A 141 -7.92 4.84 10.39
CA GLN A 141 -7.89 4.10 11.66
C GLN A 141 -7.41 4.96 12.84
N HIS A 142 -6.58 5.97 12.57
CA HIS A 142 -6.07 6.91 13.57
C HIS A 142 -6.44 8.35 13.19
N PRO A 143 -7.73 8.73 13.29
CA PRO A 143 -8.12 10.11 13.04
C PRO A 143 -7.43 11.05 14.03
N ALA A 144 -6.93 12.19 13.55
CA ALA A 144 -6.38 13.22 14.42
C ALA A 144 -7.42 13.64 15.47
N PRO A 145 -7.02 13.98 16.72
CA PRO A 145 -7.95 14.48 17.71
C PRO A 145 -8.64 15.74 17.18
N ASP A 146 -9.98 15.74 17.22
CA ASP A 146 -10.83 16.76 16.60
C ASP A 146 -10.38 18.19 16.92
N ALA A 147 -10.15 18.99 15.87
CA ALA A 147 -10.03 20.44 15.93
C ALA A 147 -11.39 21.15 16.22
N ALA A 148 -12.31 20.47 16.92
CA ALA A 148 -13.64 20.97 17.26
C ALA A 148 -13.70 21.71 18.61
N GLY A 149 -12.61 21.72 19.39
CA GLY A 149 -12.56 22.34 20.72
C GLY A 149 -12.35 23.86 20.76
N GLN A 150 -12.19 24.55 19.62
CA GLN A 150 -11.82 25.98 19.57
C GLN A 150 -12.85 26.85 18.83
N ARG A 151 -14.14 26.66 19.10
CA ARG A 151 -15.17 27.68 18.84
C ARG A 151 -16.26 27.67 19.90
N SER A 152 -15.90 27.99 21.15
CA SER A 152 -16.89 28.46 22.12
C SER A 152 -16.25 29.54 22.98
N GLY A 153 -16.61 30.79 22.69
CA GLY A 153 -16.02 31.96 23.31
C GLY A 153 -16.34 33.26 22.57
N ALA A 154 -17.61 33.51 22.28
CA ALA A 154 -18.08 34.86 21.96
C ALA A 154 -19.31 35.14 22.83
N PRO A 155 -19.28 36.13 23.73
CA PRO A 155 -20.48 36.56 24.44
C PRO A 155 -21.31 37.49 23.55
N ASP A 156 -22.60 37.16 23.45
CA ASP A 156 -23.67 38.01 22.92
C ASP A 156 -23.80 39.29 23.74
N ALA A 157 -23.93 40.42 23.05
CA ALA A 157 -24.52 41.64 23.61
C ALA A 157 -25.42 42.29 22.56
N ALA A 158 -26.67 41.81 22.49
CA ALA A 158 -27.77 42.50 21.85
C ALA A 158 -28.39 43.52 22.84
N GLY A 159 -28.68 44.73 22.36
CA GLY A 159 -29.34 45.75 23.18
C GLY A 159 -29.63 47.06 22.42
N VAL A 160 -30.18 46.98 21.21
CA VAL A 160 -30.82 48.14 20.56
C VAL A 160 -32.32 48.00 20.75
N THR A 161 -32.89 48.81 21.64
CA THR A 161 -34.33 49.12 21.65
C THR A 161 -34.49 50.59 21.34
N GLY A 162 -34.95 50.88 20.12
CA GLY A 162 -35.53 52.17 19.78
C GLY A 162 -36.98 52.22 20.24
N ASN A 163 -37.40 53.32 20.85
CA ASN A 163 -38.80 53.74 20.85
C ASN A 163 -38.87 55.28 20.76
N GLY A 164 -39.72 55.77 19.87
CA GLY A 164 -39.83 57.19 19.51
C GLY A 164 -40.89 57.98 20.31
N ALA A 165 -41.09 59.21 19.83
CA ALA A 165 -42.18 60.16 20.08
C ALA A 165 -42.18 60.98 21.38
N SER A 166 -41.64 62.21 21.31
CA SER A 166 -42.40 63.49 21.17
C SER A 166 -41.42 64.67 21.14
#